data_AF-A0A3S5FGJ5-F1
#
_entry.id   AF-A0A3S5FGJ5-F1
#
_cell.length_a   1.000
_cell.length_b   1.000
_cell.length_c   1.000
_cell.angle_alpha   90.00
_cell.angle_beta   90.00
_cell.angle_gamma   90.00
#
_symmetry.space_group_name_H-M   'P 1'
#
loop_
_entity.id
_entity.type
_entity.pdbx_description
1 polymer ?
#
loop_
_entity_poly.entity_id
_entity_poly.type
_entity_poly.pdbx_seq_one_letter_code
_entity_poly.pdbx_strand_id
1 'polypeptide(L)'
;MNNTDTVLRLSPPFPLTLRPTFNDPFRWSFEHKTEANLLPAFAGVAHGYALEYFFGKPFDTIFENSFWKFTAQEGVLSQAAMKELGSFVKGA
;
A
#
# COMPACT_ATOMS: atom_id res chain seq x y z
N MET A 1 12.29 -19.03 22.31
CA MET A 1 11.96 -17.70 22.88
C MET A 1 11.07 -17.00 21.87
N ASN A 2 9.83 -16.70 22.29
CA ASN A 2 8.76 -16.16 21.45
C ASN A 2 9.16 -14.76 20.95
N ASN A 3 9.31 -14.60 19.63
CA ASN A 3 9.43 -13.28 19.03
C ASN A 3 8.04 -12.80 18.64
N THR A 4 7.58 -11.77 19.34
CA THR A 4 6.34 -11.05 19.07
C THR A 4 6.53 -10.26 17.78
N ASP A 5 6.22 -10.91 16.66
CA ASP A 5 6.05 -10.27 15.36
C ASP A 5 4.99 -9.18 15.54
N THR A 6 5.42 -7.92 15.61
CA THR A 6 4.49 -6.78 15.63
C THR A 6 4.01 -6.57 14.21
N VAL A 7 3.18 -7.51 13.75
CA VAL A 7 2.43 -7.36 12.52
C VAL A 7 1.38 -6.29 12.80
N LEU A 8 1.55 -5.10 12.21
CA LEU A 8 0.45 -4.17 12.07
C LEU A 8 -0.55 -4.81 11.10
N ARG A 9 -1.36 -5.75 11.62
CA ARG A 9 -2.50 -6.34 10.94
C ARG A 9 -3.57 -5.26 10.86
N LEU A 10 -3.44 -4.38 9.88
CA LEU A 10 -4.56 -3.62 9.39
C LEU A 10 -5.42 -4.61 8.59
N SER A 11 -6.37 -5.26 9.26
CA SER A 11 -7.40 -6.07 8.62
C SER A 11 -8.28 -5.16 7.75
N PRO A 12 -8.12 -5.17 6.41
CA PRO A 12 -9.12 -5.73 5.49
C PRO A 12 -8.42 -6.64 4.43
N PRO A 13 -9.06 -7.19 3.37
CA PRO A 13 -8.70 -8.49 2.75
C PRO A 13 -7.37 -8.54 1.98
N PHE A 14 -6.56 -7.49 1.99
CA PHE A 14 -5.31 -7.39 1.24
C PHE A 14 -4.11 -7.33 2.21
N PRO A 15 -3.18 -8.29 2.16
CA PRO A 15 -2.02 -8.27 3.03
C PRO A 15 -1.02 -7.22 2.53
N LEU A 16 -0.94 -6.07 3.20
CA LEU A 16 0.32 -5.33 3.25
C LEU A 16 1.28 -6.13 4.13
N THR A 17 2.14 -6.93 3.51
CA THR A 17 3.15 -7.69 4.26
C THR A 17 4.42 -6.85 4.43
N LEU A 18 4.52 -6.15 5.55
CA LEU A 18 5.79 -5.58 6.00
C LEU A 18 6.64 -6.73 6.57
N ARG A 19 7.56 -7.29 5.77
CA ARG A 19 8.52 -8.30 6.24
C ARG A 19 9.82 -7.64 6.70
N PRO A 20 10.08 -7.49 8.01
CA PRO A 20 11.41 -7.17 8.47
C PRO A 20 12.32 -8.37 8.17
N THR A 21 13.23 -8.24 7.22
CA THR A 21 14.34 -9.19 7.10
C THR A 21 15.31 -8.89 8.23
N PHE A 22 15.83 -9.91 8.93
CA PHE A 22 16.75 -9.75 10.07
C PHE A 22 17.99 -8.89 9.81
N ASN A 23 18.32 -8.60 8.55
CA ASN A 23 19.42 -7.74 8.11
C ASN A 23 19.00 -6.35 7.61
N ASP A 24 17.71 -6.05 7.51
CA ASP A 24 17.22 -4.79 6.97
C ASP A 24 15.80 -4.47 7.50
N PRO A 25 15.69 -3.65 8.57
CA PRO A 25 14.42 -3.36 9.24
C PRO A 25 13.46 -2.52 8.37
N PHE A 26 13.90 -2.03 7.21
CA PHE A 26 13.12 -1.13 6.35
C PHE A 26 12.68 -1.77 5.02
N ARG A 27 12.77 -3.10 4.90
CA ARG A 27 12.30 -3.80 3.70
C ARG A 27 10.78 -3.95 3.69
N TRP A 28 10.14 -3.62 2.57
CA TRP A 28 8.70 -3.75 2.36
C TRP A 28 8.39 -4.38 0.99
N SER A 29 7.25 -5.09 0.89
CA SER A 29 6.65 -5.51 -0.38
C SER A 29 5.23 -4.93 -0.51
N PHE A 30 4.88 -4.48 -1.72
CA PHE A 30 3.55 -4.00 -2.04
C PHE A 30 2.90 -4.97 -3.02
N GLU A 31 1.81 -5.62 -2.60
CA GLU A 31 1.21 -6.76 -3.30
C GLU A 31 -0.27 -6.50 -3.69
N HIS A 32 -0.68 -5.23 -3.71
CA HIS A 32 -2.05 -4.84 -4.08
C HIS A 32 -2.12 -4.36 -5.53
N LYS A 33 -3.01 -4.97 -6.33
CA LYS A 33 -3.34 -4.50 -7.68
C LYS A 33 -4.59 -3.64 -7.60
N THR A 34 -4.54 -2.42 -8.13
CA THR A 34 -5.73 -1.57 -8.21
C THR A 34 -6.85 -2.24 -9.01
N GLU A 35 -8.05 -2.28 -8.45
CA GLU A 35 -9.14 -3.08 -9.03
C GLU A 35 -9.58 -2.57 -10.41
N ALA A 36 -9.69 -1.25 -10.56
CA ALA A 36 -10.15 -0.60 -11.79
C ALA A 36 -9.04 -0.29 -12.81
N ASN A 37 -7.82 -0.74 -12.54
CA ASN A 37 -6.68 -0.54 -13.44
C ASN A 37 -6.87 -1.27 -14.78
N LEU A 38 -6.39 -0.65 -15.88
CA LEU A 38 -6.59 -1.13 -17.25
C LEU A 38 -5.65 -2.27 -17.70
N LEU A 39 -4.71 -2.69 -16.85
CA LEU A 39 -3.75 -3.75 -17.17
C LEU A 39 -4.43 -5.12 -17.07
N PRO A 40 -4.04 -6.07 -17.94
CA PRO A 40 -4.55 -7.44 -17.88
C PRO A 40 -4.39 -8.09 -16.50
N ALA A 41 -5.26 -9.03 -16.16
CA ALA A 41 -5.20 -9.75 -14.88
C ALA A 41 -3.84 -10.46 -14.67
N PHE A 42 -3.24 -11.00 -15.74
CA PHE A 42 -1.94 -11.67 -15.67
C PHE A 42 -0.77 -10.73 -15.32
N ALA A 43 -0.94 -9.42 -15.49
CA ALA A 43 0.11 -8.45 -15.20
C ALA A 43 0.41 -8.33 -13.70
N GLY A 44 -0.48 -8.82 -12.84
CA GLY A 44 -0.31 -8.74 -11.38
C GLY A 44 -0.13 -7.30 -10.91
N VAL A 45 0.80 -7.09 -9.99
CA VAL A 45 1.16 -5.76 -9.46
C VAL A 45 2.32 -5.21 -10.27
N ALA A 46 2.04 -4.16 -11.06
CA ALA A 46 3.08 -3.52 -11.86
C ALA A 46 3.89 -2.50 -11.03
N HIS A 47 5.09 -2.19 -11.52
CA HIS A 47 5.91 -1.13 -10.93
C HIS A 47 5.15 0.20 -10.89
N GLY A 48 5.24 0.92 -9.78
CA GLY A 48 4.60 2.22 -9.59
C GLY A 48 3.25 2.19 -8.87
N TYR A 49 2.60 1.04 -8.73
CA TYR A 49 1.28 0.95 -8.05
C TYR A 49 1.31 1.47 -6.62
N ALA A 50 2.38 1.16 -5.87
CA ALA A 50 2.55 1.62 -4.49
C ALA A 50 2.50 3.17 -4.37
N LEU A 51 2.94 3.89 -5.41
CA LEU A 51 2.99 5.36 -5.40
C LEU A 51 1.58 5.94 -5.31
N GLU A 52 0.59 5.32 -5.95
CA GLU A 52 -0.80 5.78 -5.90
C GLU A 52 -1.31 5.85 -4.47
N TYR A 53 -0.95 4.86 -3.65
CA TYR A 53 -1.37 4.76 -2.25
C TYR A 53 -0.54 5.66 -1.33
N PHE A 54 0.78 5.75 -1.54
CA PHE A 54 1.65 6.64 -0.76
C PHE A 54 1.35 8.13 -0.97
N PHE A 55 0.86 8.51 -2.15
CA PHE A 55 0.54 9.89 -2.49
C PHE A 55 -0.96 10.21 -2.44
N GLY A 56 -1.79 9.31 -1.92
CA GLY A 56 -3.21 9.62 -1.68
C GLY A 56 -4.06 9.71 -2.94
N LYS A 57 -3.73 8.99 -4.02
CA LYS A 57 -4.54 8.98 -5.25
C LYS A 57 -5.99 8.53 -5.07
N PRO A 58 -6.33 7.62 -4.14
CA PRO A 58 -7.72 7.35 -3.78
C PRO A 58 -8.52 8.56 -3.25
N PHE A 59 -7.86 9.68 -2.93
CA PHE A 59 -8.50 10.92 -2.49
C PHE A 59 -8.36 12.06 -3.52
N ASP A 60 -7.73 11.79 -4.66
CA ASP A 60 -7.48 12.76 -5.74
C ASP A 60 -8.59 12.67 -6.78
N THR A 61 -9.59 13.53 -6.65
CA THR A 61 -10.75 13.55 -7.56
C THR A 61 -10.38 13.89 -9.00
N ILE A 62 -9.30 14.65 -9.24
CA ILE A 62 -8.83 14.96 -10.60
C ILE A 62 -8.27 13.70 -11.25
N PHE A 63 -7.48 12.93 -10.48
CA PHE A 63 -6.95 11.66 -10.93
C PHE A 63 -8.07 10.65 -11.22
N GLU A 64 -9.01 10.46 -10.29
CA GLU A 64 -10.11 9.49 -10.47
C GLU A 64 -10.99 9.81 -11.68
N ASN A 65 -11.16 11.10 -12.01
CA ASN A 65 -11.92 11.53 -13.19
C ASN A 65 -11.16 11.31 -14.50
N SER A 66 -9.83 11.21 -14.45
CA SER A 66 -8.97 11.12 -15.65
C SER A 66 -8.48 9.69 -15.92
N PHE A 67 -8.40 8.85 -14.90
CA PHE A 67 -7.81 7.52 -14.96
C PHE A 67 -8.79 6.46 -14.45
N TRP A 68 -8.50 5.82 -13.32
CA TRP A 68 -9.36 4.83 -12.68
C TRP A 68 -9.81 5.30 -11.31
N LYS A 69 -10.93 4.75 -10.87
CA LYS A 69 -11.50 4.97 -9.53
C LYS A 69 -10.94 3.97 -8.54
N PHE A 70 -10.95 4.35 -7.27
CA PHE A 70 -10.53 3.49 -6.19
C PHE A 70 -11.72 3.02 -5.36
N THR A 71 -11.57 1.87 -4.71
CA THR A 71 -12.55 1.35 -3.76
C THR A 71 -12.38 1.99 -2.38
N ALA A 72 -13.40 1.85 -1.52
CA ALA A 72 -13.30 2.30 -0.13
C ALA A 72 -12.14 1.60 0.62
N GLN A 73 -11.88 0.33 0.30
CA GLN A 73 -10.78 -0.46 0.85
C GLN A 73 -9.42 0.09 0.40
N GLU A 74 -9.32 0.53 -0.86
CA GLU A 74 -8.13 1.17 -1.40
C GLU A 74 -7.87 2.55 -0.77
N GLY A 75 -8.93 3.26 -0.38
CA GLY A 75 -8.82 4.45 0.47
C GLY A 75 -8.22 4.13 1.83
N VAL A 76 -8.70 3.09 2.52
CA VAL A 76 -8.13 2.65 3.80
C VAL A 76 -6.66 2.23 3.65
N LEU A 77 -6.34 1.52 2.56
CA LEU A 77 -4.97 1.12 2.22
C LEU A 77 -4.05 2.34 2.03
N SER A 78 -4.53 3.37 1.33
CA SER A 78 -3.77 4.60 1.14
C SER A 78 -3.56 5.38 2.44
N GLN A 79 -4.57 5.47 3.31
CA GLN A 79 -4.41 6.07 4.64
C GLN A 79 -3.33 5.37 5.46
N ALA A 80 -3.31 4.04 5.43
CA ALA A 80 -2.27 3.25 6.08
C ALA A 80 -0.89 3.55 5.50
N ALA A 81 -0.74 3.49 4.17
CA ALA A 81 0.52 3.74 3.48
C ALA A 81 1.07 5.15 3.76
N MET A 82 0.23 6.18 3.71
CA MET A 82 0.61 7.56 4.05
C MET A 82 1.03 7.71 5.51
N LYS A 83 0.35 7.01 6.44
CA LYS A 83 0.70 7.05 7.86
C LYS A 83 2.05 6.40 8.12
N GLU A 84 2.32 5.24 7.51
CA GLU A 84 3.61 4.55 7.63
C GLU A 84 4.74 5.41 7.04
N LEU A 85 4.56 5.92 5.81
CA LEU A 85 5.53 6.84 5.18
C LEU A 85 5.76 8.10 6.01
N GLY A 86 4.69 8.72 6.52
CA GLY A 86 4.79 9.90 7.36
C GLY A 86 5.48 9.63 8.71
N SER A 87 5.30 8.43 9.28
CA SER A 87 5.98 8.02 10.52
C SER A 87 7.46 7.77 10.26
N PHE A 88 7.79 7.13 9.12
CA PHE A 88 9.17 6.95 8.68
C PHE A 88 9.89 8.29 8.48
N VAL A 89 9.29 9.21 7.73
CA VAL A 89 9.88 10.54 7.46
C VAL A 89 10.04 11.37 8.75
N LYS A 90 9.09 11.29 9.68
CA LYS A 90 9.20 12.00 10.97
C LYS A 90 10.24 11.41 11.92
N GLY A 91 10.53 10.12 11.79
CA GLY A 91 11.54 9.42 12.59
C GLY A 91 12.94 9.37 11.96
N ALA A 92 13.11 9.92 10.75
CA ALA A 92 14.36 9.98 9.99
C ALA A 92 15.19 11.24 10.30
#